data_AF-P08900-F1
#
_entry.id   AF-P08900-F1
#
_cell.length_a   1.000
_cell.length_b   1.000
_cell.length_c   1.000
_cell.angle_alpha   90.00
_cell.angle_beta   90.00
_cell.angle_gamma   90.00
#
_symmetry.space_group_name_H-M   'P 1'
#
loop_
_entity.id
_entity.type
_entity.pdbx_description
1 polymer ?
#
loop_
_entity_poly.entity_id
_entity_poly.type
_entity_poly.pdbx_seq_one_letter_code
_entity_poly.pdbx_strand_id
1 'polypeptide(L)' 'KEGYLVSKSTGCKYECLKLGDNDYCLRECKQQYGKSSGGYCYAFACWCTHLYEQAVVWPLPNKTCN' A
#
# COMPACT_ATOMS: atom_id res chain seq x y z
N LYS A 1 3.57 8.09 9.03
CA LYS A 1 4.23 7.74 7.76
C LYS A 1 3.18 7.28 6.75
N GLU A 2 3.45 7.43 5.45
CA GLU A 2 2.55 6.99 4.37
C GLU A 2 3.35 6.41 3.20
N GLY A 3 2.68 5.68 2.31
CA GLY A 3 3.30 5.20 1.08
C GLY A 3 2.45 4.17 0.34
N TYR A 4 2.90 3.79 -0.86
CA TYR A 4 2.22 2.77 -1.65
C TYR A 4 2.38 1.38 -1.01
N LEU A 5 1.27 0.64 -0.97
CA LEU A 5 1.27 -0.77 -0.58
C LEU A 5 2.09 -1.58 -1.58
N VAL A 6 2.99 -2.43 -1.08
CA VAL A 6 3.92 -3.21 -1.90
C VAL A 6 3.87 -4.68 -1.53
N SER A 7 3.86 -5.54 -2.54
CA SER A 7 4.05 -6.97 -2.37
C SER A 7 5.52 -7.23 -2.10
N LYS A 8 5.87 -7.73 -0.91
CA LYS A 8 7.26 -8.15 -0.60
C LYS A 8 7.72 -9.29 -1.53
N SER A 9 6.78 -10.06 -2.05
CA SER A 9 7.05 -11.20 -2.93
C SER A 9 7.37 -10.80 -4.36
N THR A 10 6.78 -9.73 -4.90
CA THR A 10 6.98 -9.31 -6.31
C THR A 10 7.64 -7.94 -6.45
N GLY A 11 7.69 -7.13 -5.40
CA GLY A 11 8.14 -5.73 -5.48
C GLY A 11 7.15 -4.79 -6.16
N CYS A 12 5.99 -5.30 -6.60
CA CYS A 12 4.95 -4.52 -7.28
C CYS A 12 4.02 -3.83 -6.29
N LYS A 13 3.48 -2.69 -6.71
CA LYS A 13 2.40 -2.03 -6.00
C LYS A 13 1.11 -2.84 -6.14
N TYR A 14 0.22 -2.70 -5.17
CA TYR A 14 -1.14 -3.24 -5.29
C TYR A 14 -1.95 -2.29 -6.16
N GLU A 15 -2.36 -2.74 -7.34
CA GLU A 15 -3.10 -1.92 -8.30
C GLU A 15 -4.56 -1.74 -7.91
N CYS A 16 -5.15 -0.64 -8.33
CA CYS A 16 -6.55 -0.33 -8.12
C CYS A 16 -7.09 0.55 -9.26
N LEU A 17 -8.34 0.34 -9.66
CA LEU A 17 -8.94 1.07 -10.81
C LEU A 17 -9.83 2.23 -10.37
N LYS A 18 -10.51 2.09 -9.23
CA LYS A 18 -11.37 3.14 -8.68
C LYS A 18 -10.53 4.07 -7.81
N LEU A 19 -10.17 5.24 -8.35
CA LEU A 19 -9.45 6.31 -7.66
C LEU A 19 -10.24 6.86 -6.45
N GLY A 20 -9.51 7.36 -5.45
CA GLY A 20 -10.09 7.83 -4.20
C GLY A 20 -10.48 6.66 -3.30
N ASP A 21 -11.60 6.80 -2.58
CA ASP A 21 -12.08 5.82 -1.61
C ASP A 21 -12.23 4.42 -2.24
N ASN A 22 -11.55 3.46 -1.62
CA ASN A 22 -11.39 2.14 -2.18
C ASN A 22 -11.29 1.09 -1.06
N ASP A 23 -12.36 0.29 -0.88
CA ASP A 23 -12.45 -0.73 0.17
C ASP A 23 -11.36 -1.80 0.06
N TYR A 24 -10.93 -2.12 -1.17
CA TYR A 24 -9.82 -3.04 -1.39
C TYR A 24 -8.53 -2.46 -0.80
N CYS A 25 -8.15 -1.24 -1.16
CA CYS A 25 -6.95 -0.62 -0.60
C CYS A 25 -7.05 -0.45 0.92
N LEU A 26 -8.20 -0.04 1.45
CA LEU A 26 -8.42 0.07 2.89
C LEU A 26 -8.20 -1.27 3.60
N ARG A 27 -8.75 -2.36 3.07
CA ARG A 27 -8.61 -3.71 3.63
C ARG A 27 -7.16 -4.18 3.58
N GLU A 28 -6.51 -4.08 2.42
CA GLU A 28 -5.13 -4.57 2.25
C GLU A 28 -4.13 -3.78 3.10
N CYS A 29 -4.27 -2.45 3.20
CA CYS A 29 -3.46 -1.63 4.09
C CYS A 29 -3.62 -2.06 5.56
N LYS A 30 -4.86 -2.27 6.01
CA LYS A 30 -5.15 -2.73 7.38
C LYS A 30 -4.60 -4.12 7.66
N GLN A 31 -4.63 -5.01 6.67
CA GLN A 31 -4.08 -6.34 6.78
C GLN A 31 -2.55 -6.31 6.89
N GLN A 32 -1.88 -5.44 6.12
CA GLN A 32 -0.42 -5.40 6.06
C GLN A 32 0.21 -4.58 7.20
N TYR A 33 -0.45 -3.51 7.65
CA TYR A 33 0.12 -2.53 8.59
C TYR A 33 -0.66 -2.40 9.91
N GLY A 34 -1.80 -3.06 10.05
CA GLY A 34 -2.62 -3.07 11.25
C GLY A 34 -3.88 -2.22 11.15
N LYS A 35 -4.83 -2.45 12.05
CA LYS A 35 -6.21 -1.90 11.99
C LYS A 35 -6.30 -0.37 11.92
N SER A 36 -5.29 0.34 12.43
CA SER A 36 -5.24 1.80 12.47
C SER A 36 -4.85 2.44 11.13
N SER A 37 -4.33 1.66 10.16
CA SER A 37 -3.96 2.23 8.87
C SER A 37 -5.19 2.57 8.03
N GLY A 38 -5.10 3.67 7.29
CA GLY A 38 -6.01 3.98 6.18
C GLY A 38 -5.50 3.40 4.87
N GLY A 39 -6.37 3.36 3.85
CA GLY A 39 -6.00 2.95 2.51
C GLY A 39 -7.00 3.46 1.48
N TYR A 40 -6.49 4.01 0.38
CA TYR A 40 -7.28 4.48 -0.76
C TYR A 40 -6.50 4.29 -2.06
N CYS A 41 -7.17 4.46 -3.20
CA CYS A 41 -6.54 4.32 -4.50
C CYS A 41 -6.00 5.65 -5.01
N TYR A 42 -4.69 5.73 -5.24
CA TYR A 42 -3.99 6.92 -5.72
C TYR A 42 -3.10 6.57 -6.91
N ALA A 43 -3.26 7.28 -8.03
CA ALA A 43 -2.50 7.02 -9.27
C ALA A 43 -2.51 5.52 -9.67
N PHE A 44 -3.69 4.90 -9.60
CA PHE A 44 -3.93 3.48 -9.90
C PHE A 44 -3.20 2.45 -9.02
N ALA A 45 -2.73 2.87 -7.84
CA ALA A 45 -2.15 1.98 -6.83
C ALA A 45 -2.64 2.31 -5.42
N CYS A 46 -2.69 1.33 -4.54
CA CYS A 46 -3.11 1.53 -3.16
C CYS A 46 -2.09 2.36 -2.38
N TRP A 47 -2.53 3.48 -1.82
CA TRP A 47 -1.79 4.34 -0.91
C TRP A 47 -2.28 4.12 0.52
N CYS A 48 -1.37 3.80 1.43
CA CYS A 48 -1.68 3.56 2.82
C CYS A 48 -1.23 4.74 3.70
N THR A 49 -2.08 5.11 4.65
CA THR A 49 -1.85 6.24 5.58
C THR A 49 -1.84 5.76 7.03
N HIS A 50 -1.41 6.64 7.95
CA HIS A 50 -1.31 6.32 9.39
C HIS A 50 -0.42 5.11 9.69
N LEU A 51 0.66 4.94 8.93
CA LEU A 51 1.61 3.85 9.12
C LEU A 51 2.60 4.15 10.26
N TYR A 52 3.00 3.09 10.97
CA TYR A 52 4.14 3.12 11.89
C TYR A 52 5.45 3.42 11.14
N GLU A 53 6.44 4.00 11.83
CA GLU A 53 7.64 4.56 11.17
C GLU A 53 8.45 3.53 10.37
N GLN A 54 8.51 2.28 10.84
CA GLN A 54 9.24 1.19 10.21
C GLN A 54 8.44 0.48 9.11
N ALA A 55 7.22 0.94 8.78
CA ALA A 55 6.38 0.29 7.77
C ALA A 55 7.11 0.25 6.41
N VAL A 56 7.19 -0.94 5.82
CA VAL A 56 7.79 -1.16 4.52
C VAL A 56 6.77 -0.83 3.44
N VAL A 57 7.04 0.19 2.64
CA VAL A 57 6.20 0.69 1.53
C VAL A 57 7.01 0.65 0.24
N TRP A 58 6.36 0.79 -0.91
CA TRP A 58 7.06 0.88 -2.19
C TRP A 58 7.87 2.19 -2.29
N PRO A 59 9.08 2.19 -2.87
CA PRO A 59 9.78 1.04 -3.44
C PRO A 59 10.48 0.18 -2.36
N LEU A 60 10.61 -1.12 -2.63
CA LEU A 60 11.43 -2.00 -1.79
C LEU A 60 12.93 -1.78 -2.09
N PRO A 61 13.79 -1.77 -1.06
CA PRO A 61 15.23 -1.85 -1.27
C PRO A 61 15.58 -3.14 -2.01
N ASN A 62 16.38 -3.05 -3.07
CA ASN A 62 16.93 -4.20 -3.82
C ASN A 62 15.88 -5.15 -4.44
N LYS A 63 14.63 -4.70 -4.63
CA LYS A 63 13.60 -5.48 -5.32
C LYS A 63 12.72 -4.60 -6.19
N THR A 64 12.93 -4.70 -7.50
CA THR A 64 12.05 -4.08 -8.50
C THR A 64 10.78 -4.91 -8.68
N CYS A 65 9.72 -4.29 -9.21
CA CYS A 65 8.50 -5.00 -9.59
C CYS A 65 8.80 -5.99 -10.73
N ASN A 66 8.62 -7.28 -10.47
CA ASN A 66 8.75 -8.38 -11.43
C ASN A 66 7.84 -9.56 -11.03
#